data_AF-A0A327HFJ1-F1
#
_entry.id   AF-A0A327HFJ1-F1
#
_cell.length_a   1.000
_cell.length_b   1.000
_cell.length_c   1.000
_cell.angle_alpha   90.00
_cell.angle_beta   90.00
_cell.angle_gamma   90.00
#
_symmetry.space_group_name_H-M   'P 1'
#
loop_
_entity.id
_entity.type
_entity.pdbx_description
1 polymer ?
#
loop_
_entity_poly.entity_id
_entity_poly.type
_entity_poly.pdbx_seq_one_letter_code
_entity_poly.pdbx_strand_id
1 'polypeptide(L)'
;LTSFILPAGGPPQAVLHHARTVARRLERGIVNLREHEGEQSVRPLVLTYINRMSDWLFVLSRWITAVLGEEEMLWLPLGKRGKEEGIANSILRQAEHDADLDHI
;
A
#
# COMPACT_ATOMS: atom_id res chain seq x y z
N LEU A 1 -9.25 -4.13 11.32
CA LEU A 1 -8.83 -4.84 10.09
C LEU A 1 -9.08 -6.33 10.32
N THR A 2 -9.84 -6.98 9.44
CA THR A 2 -10.17 -8.42 9.52
C THR A 2 -9.37 -9.26 8.53
N SER A 3 -8.80 -8.63 7.50
CA SER A 3 -7.84 -9.20 6.56
C SER A 3 -6.82 -8.14 6.13
N PHE A 4 -5.79 -8.53 5.37
CA PHE A 4 -4.90 -7.60 4.70
C PHE A 4 -5.64 -6.82 3.63
N ILE A 5 -5.30 -5.55 3.46
CA ILE A 5 -5.77 -4.73 2.35
C ILE A 5 -4.72 -4.83 1.24
N LEU A 6 -5.17 -5.16 0.04
CA LEU A 6 -4.33 -5.16 -1.15
C LEU A 6 -4.12 -3.72 -1.63
N PRO A 7 -2.92 -3.38 -2.12
CA PRO A 7 -2.66 -2.07 -2.73
C PRO A 7 -3.37 -2.01 -4.09
N ALA A 8 -4.65 -1.70 -4.06
CA ALA A 8 -5.55 -1.59 -5.20
C ALA A 8 -6.52 -0.42 -4.97
N GLY A 9 -7.27 -0.04 -6.00
CA GLY A 9 -8.18 1.11 -6.00
C GLY A 9 -7.76 2.14 -7.05
N GLY A 10 -8.39 3.32 -6.99
CA GLY A 10 -8.12 4.41 -7.92
C GLY A 10 -6.71 5.02 -7.86
N PRO A 11 -6.42 6.01 -8.74
CA PRO A 11 -5.14 6.70 -8.80
C PRO A 11 -4.64 7.26 -7.45
N PRO A 12 -5.44 7.94 -6.60
CA PRO A 12 -4.91 8.50 -5.35
C PRO A 12 -4.49 7.42 -4.34
N GLN A 13 -5.21 6.30 -4.27
CA GLN A 13 -4.87 5.14 -3.44
C GLN A 13 -3.57 4.50 -3.92
N ALA A 14 -3.43 4.31 -5.24
CA ALA A 14 -2.23 3.75 -5.85
C ALA A 14 -0.98 4.60 -5.54
N VAL A 15 -1.09 5.93 -5.66
CA VAL A 15 0.01 6.85 -5.34
C VAL A 15 0.39 6.78 -3.86
N LEU A 16 -0.58 6.70 -2.95
CA LEU A 16 -0.31 6.58 -1.51
C LEU A 16 0.32 5.24 -1.13
N HIS A 17 -0.15 4.15 -1.73
CA HIS A 17 0.47 2.85 -1.56
C HIS A 17 1.89 2.83 -2.15
N HIS A 18 2.13 3.48 -3.28
CA HIS A 18 3.47 3.64 -3.84
C HIS A 18 4.38 4.43 -2.90
N ALA A 19 3.95 5.61 -2.44
CA ALA A 19 4.68 6.41 -1.46
C ALA A 19 5.01 5.62 -0.19
N ARG A 20 4.10 4.76 0.27
CA ARG A 20 4.35 3.87 1.41
C ARG A 20 5.50 2.90 1.15
N THR A 21 5.59 2.32 -0.04
CA THR A 21 6.72 1.44 -0.39
C THR A 21 8.05 2.19 -0.45
N VAL A 22 8.03 3.44 -0.93
CA VAL A 22 9.20 4.34 -0.91
C VAL A 22 9.65 4.63 0.53
N ALA A 23 8.71 4.94 1.43
CA ALA A 23 9.02 5.16 2.85
C ALA A 23 9.64 3.91 3.50
N ARG A 24 9.09 2.71 3.23
CA ARG A 24 9.65 1.44 3.72
C ARG A 24 11.03 1.12 3.11
N ARG A 25 11.28 1.52 1.86
CA ARG A 25 12.59 1.38 1.21
C ARG A 25 13.61 2.31 1.87
N LEU A 26 13.22 3.55 2.16
CA LEU A 26 14.06 4.50 2.91
C LEU A 26 14.37 3.98 4.31
N GLU A 27 13.39 3.44 5.03
CA GLU A 27 13.59 2.82 6.35
C GLU A 27 14.67 1.74 6.32
N ARG A 28 14.59 0.80 5.37
CA ARG A 28 15.62 -0.23 5.18
C ARG A 28 17.00 0.36 4.87
N GLY A 29 17.05 1.41 4.06
CA GLY A 29 18.29 2.14 3.78
C GLY A 29 18.90 2.78 5.03
N ILE A 30 18.08 3.38 5.88
CA ILE A 30 18.52 3.97 7.16
C ILE A 30 19.04 2.87 8.10
N VAL A 31 18.35 1.74 8.21
CA VAL A 31 18.80 0.61 9.04
C VAL A 31 20.14 0.09 8.55
N ASN A 32 20.28 -0.14 7.24
CA ASN A 32 21.54 -0.60 6.65
C ASN A 32 22.69 0.38 6.88
N LEU A 33 22.44 1.69 6.78
CA LEU A 33 23.42 2.73 7.07
C LEU A 33 23.87 2.70 8.53
N ARG A 34 22.93 2.53 9.48
CA ARG A 34 23.25 2.42 10.91
C ARG A 34 24.03 1.15 11.23
N GLU A 35 23.76 0.05 10.54
CA GLU A 35 24.53 -1.20 10.67
C GLU A 35 25.99 -1.04 10.22
N HIS A 36 26.25 -0.29 9.14
CA HIS A 36 27.60 -0.15 8.56
C HIS A 36 28.41 1.00 9.18
N GLU A 37 27.79 2.15 9.46
CA GLU A 37 28.47 3.35 9.94
C GLU A 37 28.29 3.60 11.44
N GLY A 38 27.51 2.76 12.12
CA GLY A 38 27.26 2.80 13.56
C GLY A 38 25.99 3.56 13.97
N GLU A 39 25.55 3.35 15.21
CA GLU A 39 24.26 3.83 15.73
C GLU A 39 24.05 5.35 15.66
N GLN A 40 25.14 6.13 15.60
CA GLN A 40 25.15 7.59 15.55
C GLN A 40 25.15 8.18 14.13
N SER A 41 25.26 7.34 13.08
CA SER A 41 25.25 7.81 11.68
C SER A 41 23.93 8.51 11.30
N VAL A 42 22.83 8.11 11.93
CA VAL A 42 21.51 8.73 11.76
C VAL A 42 20.89 9.00 13.13
N ARG A 43 20.28 10.19 13.27
CA ARG A 43 19.53 10.56 14.46
C ARG A 43 18.38 9.55 14.68
N PRO A 44 18.24 8.94 15.88
CA PRO A 44 17.20 7.94 16.16
C PRO A 44 15.77 8.41 15.82
N LEU A 45 15.50 9.71 16.02
CA LEU A 45 14.21 10.33 15.70
C LEU A 45 13.82 10.17 14.22
N VAL A 46 14.79 10.20 13.30
CA VAL A 46 14.52 10.05 11.86
C VAL A 46 14.01 8.64 11.56
N LEU A 47 14.62 7.62 12.16
CA LEU A 47 14.17 6.23 11.99
C LEU A 47 12.74 6.05 12.53
N THR A 48 12.45 6.58 13.73
CA THR A 48 11.10 6.55 14.30
C THR A 48 10.09 7.29 13.42
N TYR A 49 10.47 8.45 12.88
CA TYR A 49 9.60 9.26 12.03
C TYR A 49 9.26 8.54 10.72
N ILE A 50 10.27 8.00 10.01
CA ILE A 50 10.04 7.27 8.75
C ILE A 50 9.21 6.00 8.97
N ASN A 51 9.44 5.29 10.07
CA ASN A 51 8.61 4.15 10.46
C ASN A 51 7.13 4.56 10.56
N ARG A 52 6.82 5.65 11.28
CA ARG A 52 5.46 6.16 11.45
C ARG A 52 4.85 6.76 10.19
N MET A 53 5.66 7.41 9.36
CA MET A 53 5.23 7.97 8.08
C MET A 53 4.59 6.91 7.19
N SER A 54 5.15 5.71 7.17
CA SER A 54 4.61 4.62 6.36
C SER A 54 3.27 4.07 6.87
N ASP A 55 3.03 4.10 8.18
CA ASP A 55 1.73 3.75 8.78
C ASP A 55 0.70 4.86 8.47
N TRP A 56 1.13 6.12 8.57
CA TRP A 56 0.30 7.27 8.24
C TRP A 56 -0.17 7.25 6.78
N LEU A 57 0.74 6.96 5.83
CA LEU A 57 0.39 6.80 4.41
C LEU A 57 -0.64 5.68 4.18
N PHE A 58 -0.55 4.59 4.95
CA PHE A 58 -1.54 3.52 4.88
C PHE A 58 -2.91 3.97 5.40
N VAL A 59 -2.96 4.65 6.55
CA VAL A 59 -4.22 5.18 7.10
C VAL A 59 -4.82 6.25 6.19
N LEU A 60 -3.99 7.11 5.61
CA LEU A 60 -4.43 8.12 4.66
C LEU A 60 -5.03 7.49 3.40
N SER A 61 -4.43 6.43 2.86
CA SER A 61 -4.98 5.70 1.71
C SER A 61 -6.40 5.21 2.01
N ARG A 62 -6.59 4.58 3.17
CA ARG A 62 -7.91 4.10 3.63
C ARG A 62 -8.92 5.21 3.83
N TRP A 63 -8.47 6.34 4.37
CA TRP A 63 -9.32 7.51 4.56
C TRP A 63 -9.78 8.08 3.22
N ILE A 64 -8.90 8.17 2.23
CA ILE A 64 -9.27 8.59 0.87
C ILE A 64 -10.26 7.61 0.25
N THR A 65 -10.00 6.30 0.34
CA THR A 65 -10.94 5.27 -0.13
C THR A 65 -12.33 5.48 0.47
N ALA A 66 -12.42 5.73 1.78
CA ALA A 66 -13.69 6.00 2.46
C ALA A 66 -14.37 7.31 2.01
N VAL A 67 -13.59 8.37 1.77
CA VAL A 67 -14.11 9.67 1.30
C VAL A 67 -14.63 9.58 -0.14
N LEU A 68 -13.98 8.80 -0.99
CA LEU A 68 -14.41 8.57 -2.38
C LEU A 68 -15.55 7.55 -2.49
N GLY A 69 -15.93 6.89 -1.40
CA GLY A 69 -16.98 5.87 -1.39
C GLY A 69 -16.58 4.58 -2.11
N GLU A 70 -15.29 4.35 -2.30
CA GLU A 70 -14.75 3.14 -2.91
C GLU A 70 -14.65 1.99 -1.88
N GLU A 71 -14.64 0.74 -2.36
CA GLU A 71 -14.45 -0.44 -1.51
C GLU A 71 -12.96 -0.80 -1.34
N GLU A 72 -12.56 -1.13 -0.11
CA GLU A 72 -11.22 -1.64 0.17
C GLU A 72 -11.07 -3.08 -0.33
N MET A 73 -10.10 -3.33 -1.22
CA MET A 73 -9.82 -4.69 -1.69
C MET A 73 -9.14 -5.50 -0.58
N LEU A 74 -9.87 -6.44 0.01
CA LEU A 74 -9.35 -7.36 1.01
C LEU A 74 -8.66 -8.56 0.36
N TRP A 75 -7.52 -8.96 0.91
CA TRP A 75 -6.85 -10.19 0.51
C TRP A 75 -7.65 -11.40 0.96
N LEU A 76 -7.89 -12.33 0.03
CA LEU A 76 -8.55 -13.61 0.27
C LEU A 76 -7.51 -14.75 0.23
N PRO A 77 -7.35 -15.51 1.33
CA PRO A 77 -6.47 -16.67 1.37
C PRO A 77 -6.86 -17.71 0.32
N LEU A 78 -5.88 -18.37 -0.29
CA LEU A 78 -6.11 -19.35 -1.37
C LEU A 78 -7.11 -20.45 -1.00
N GLY A 79 -7.07 -20.97 0.23
CA GLY A 79 -8.00 -22.00 0.71
C GLY A 79 -9.44 -21.53 0.94
N LYS A 80 -9.71 -20.21 0.86
CA LYS A 80 -11.04 -19.61 1.02
C LYS A 80 -11.60 -19.02 -0.27
N ARG A 81 -10.88 -19.11 -1.40
CA ARG A 81 -11.38 -18.60 -2.69
C ARG A 81 -12.44 -19.55 -3.24
N GLY A 82 -13.60 -19.02 -3.62
CA GLY A 82 -14.62 -19.79 -4.34
C GLY A 82 -14.12 -20.18 -5.74
N LYS A 83 -14.65 -21.27 -6.31
CA LYS A 83 -14.36 -21.68 -7.70
C LYS A 83 -14.70 -20.58 -8.73
N GLU A 84 -15.59 -19.65 -8.39
CA GLU A 84 -16.06 -18.55 -9.23
C GLU A 84 -15.28 -17.23 -9.02
N GLU A 85 -14.46 -17.13 -7.98
CA GLU A 85 -13.57 -15.97 -7.70
C GLU A 85 -12.14 -16.27 -8.18
N GLY A 86 -12.04 -16.86 -9.37
CA GLY A 86 -10.77 -17.12 -10.03
C GLY A 86 -10.09 -15.82 -10.49
N ILE A 87 -8.79 -15.92 -10.79
CA ILE A 87 -7.94 -14.79 -11.26
C ILE A 87 -8.57 -14.07 -12.48
N ALA A 88 -9.35 -14.78 -13.30
CA ALA A 88 -10.08 -14.22 -14.44
C ALA A 88 -11.00 -13.06 -14.06
N ASN A 89 -11.81 -13.18 -13.00
CA ASN A 89 -12.74 -12.13 -12.58
C ASN A 89 -12.02 -10.92 -11.98
N SER A 90 -10.89 -11.14 -11.30
CA SER A 90 -10.05 -10.04 -10.82
C SER A 90 -9.38 -9.28 -11.98
N ILE A 91 -8.97 -9.97 -13.03
CA ILE A 91 -8.39 -9.34 -14.23
C ILE A 91 -9.46 -8.50 -14.95
N LEU A 92 -10.68 -9.03 -15.07
CA LEU A 92 -11.78 -8.30 -15.72
C LEU A 92 -12.15 -7.02 -14.96
N ARG A 93 -12.30 -7.07 -13.62
CA ARG A 93 -12.55 -5.87 -12.81
C ARG A 93 -11.41 -4.84 -12.88
N GLN A 94 -10.17 -5.31 -13.00
CA GLN A 94 -9.02 -4.42 -13.12
C GLN A 94 -9.00 -3.74 -14.49
N ALA A 95 -9.31 -4.47 -15.56
CA ALA A 95 -9.44 -3.91 -16.90
C ALA A 95 -10.58 -2.89 -17.02
N GLU A 96 -11.70 -3.09 -16.32
CA GLU A 96 -12.80 -2.11 -16.26
C GLU A 96 -12.35 -0.80 -15.59
N HIS A 97 -11.62 -0.88 -14.47
CA HIS A 97 -11.08 0.30 -13.78
C HIS A 97 -10.03 1.06 -14.60
N ASP A 98 -9.18 0.34 -15.34
CA ASP A 98 -8.16 0.95 -16.19
C ASP A 98 -8.80 1.66 -17.41
N ALA A 99 -9.92 1.15 -17.94
CA ALA A 99 -10.64 1.77 -19.06
C ALA A 99 -11.26 3.13 -18.72
N ASP A 100 -11.62 3.38 -17.45
CA ASP A 100 -12.10 4.70 -16.99
C ASP A 100 -11.02 5.78 -17.07
N LEU A 101 -9.73 5.41 -17.18
CA LEU A 101 -8.60 6.35 -17.33
C LEU A 101 -8.33 6.77 -18.78
N ASP A 102 -8.84 6.03 -19.78
CA ASP A 102 -8.65 6.31 -21.21
C ASP A 102 -9.61 7.41 -21.73
N HIS A 103 -10.51 7.90 -20.88
CA HIS A 103 -11.53 8.91 -21.22
C HIS A 103 -11.22 10.33 -20.66
N ILE A 104 -10.00 10.58 -20.17
CA ILE A 104 -9.49 11.90 -19.75
C ILE A 104 -8.35 12.33 -20.67
#